data_AF-A0A955BY06-F1
#
_entry.id   AF-A0A955BY06-F1
#
_cell.length_a   1.000
_cell.length_b   1.000
_cell.length_c   1.000
_cell.angle_alpha   90.00
_cell.angle_beta   90.00
_cell.angle_gamma   90.00
#
_symmetry.space_group_name_H-M   'P 1'
#
loop_
_entity.id
_entity.type
_entity.pdbx_description
1 polymer ?
#
loop_
_entity_poly.entity_id
_entity_poly.type
_entity_poly.pdbx_seq_one_letter_code
_entity_poly.pdbx_strand_id
1 'polypeptide(L)'
;MMSPPTRQCFPRARRRRAFTLVELLLVIVLIGVMAAFSWPVFFGTAQGERLPLSVSKVKSMIAMLRARSMTDTRAHRLIFRRDGVIRVSVQQDPVLAPDRFVPINTDWARGSVLLDGVWVAEISPLPDGPPPVQIEDDIIPFDDLEPEPTPIDELDLKHIIQFQPDGRSNSARWVLRDQEGRGIRMTLDGRLGRVTFEDADKLDPDEFDRPSPLDVEPNEVEPLDAPRR
;
A
#
# COMPACT_ATOMS: atom_id res chain seq x y z
N MET A 1 19.34 22.44 90.05
CA MET A 1 19.45 23.02 88.70
C MET A 1 18.25 22.55 87.90
N MET A 2 17.26 23.44 87.69
CA MET A 2 16.02 23.16 86.96
C MET A 2 16.22 23.45 85.47
N SER A 3 16.06 22.43 84.62
CA SER A 3 16.07 22.59 83.17
C SER A 3 14.78 23.26 82.69
N PRO A 4 14.85 24.22 81.76
CA PRO A 4 13.66 24.86 81.21
C PRO A 4 12.94 23.92 80.22
N PRO A 5 11.60 23.97 80.14
CA PRO A 5 10.84 23.12 79.24
C PRO A 5 10.98 23.57 77.77
N THR A 6 11.29 22.61 76.90
CA THR A 6 11.40 22.77 75.46
C THR A 6 10.01 23.01 74.85
N ARG A 7 9.79 24.16 74.21
CA ARG A 7 8.54 24.48 73.51
C ARG A 7 8.42 23.66 72.22
N GLN A 8 7.52 22.69 72.19
CA GLN A 8 7.15 21.97 70.98
C GLN A 8 6.31 22.88 70.07
N CYS A 9 6.79 23.14 68.85
CA CYS A 9 6.06 23.90 67.84
C CYS A 9 5.17 22.93 67.06
N PHE A 10 3.85 23.02 67.22
CA PHE A 10 2.91 22.18 66.50
C PHE A 10 2.89 22.55 65.00
N PRO A 11 2.98 21.56 64.08
CA PRO A 11 2.91 21.82 62.66
C PRO A 11 1.52 22.36 62.29
N ARG A 12 1.47 23.56 61.70
CA ARG A 12 0.24 24.14 61.17
C ARG A 12 -0.33 23.23 60.08
N ALA A 13 -1.54 22.71 60.31
CA ALA A 13 -2.28 21.95 59.32
C ALA A 13 -2.50 22.82 58.07
N ARG A 14 -1.82 22.47 56.96
CA ARG A 14 -2.07 23.06 55.64
C ARG A 14 -3.53 22.78 55.28
N ARG A 15 -4.35 23.83 55.20
CA ARG A 15 -5.71 23.73 54.66
C ARG A 15 -5.63 23.16 53.25
N ARG A 16 -6.08 21.92 53.08
CA ARG A 16 -6.26 21.32 51.76
C ARG A 16 -7.42 22.08 51.11
N ARG A 17 -7.13 22.84 50.06
CA ARG A 17 -8.17 23.47 49.24
C ARG A 17 -8.88 22.35 48.50
N ALA A 18 -10.15 22.12 48.83
CA ALA A 18 -11.00 21.25 48.04
C ALA A 18 -11.31 21.96 46.71
N PHE A 19 -11.14 21.24 45.60
CA PHE A 19 -11.54 21.73 44.28
C PHE A 19 -13.04 21.98 44.27
N THR A 20 -13.45 23.12 43.76
CA THR A 20 -14.89 23.42 43.62
C THR A 20 -15.46 22.62 42.45
N LEU A 21 -16.74 22.23 42.52
CA LEU A 21 -17.41 21.52 41.43
C LEU A 21 -17.37 22.33 40.12
N VAL A 22 -17.46 23.66 40.24
CA VAL A 22 -17.34 24.60 39.11
C VAL A 22 -15.98 24.53 38.45
N GLU A 23 -14.90 24.46 39.23
CA GLU A 23 -13.53 24.34 38.70
C GLU A 23 -13.34 23.04 37.93
N LEU A 24 -13.87 21.92 38.44
CA LEU A 24 -13.83 20.65 37.73
C LEU A 24 -14.62 20.71 36.42
N LEU A 25 -15.81 21.31 36.44
CA LEU A 25 -16.65 21.47 35.24
C LEU A 25 -15.95 22.33 34.18
N LEU A 26 -15.33 23.43 34.59
CA LEU A 26 -14.57 24.31 33.70
C LEU A 26 -13.39 23.57 33.06
N VAL A 27 -12.66 22.76 33.83
CA VAL A 27 -11.54 21.95 33.31
C VAL A 27 -12.02 20.93 32.28
N ILE A 28 -13.14 20.23 32.53
CA ILE A 28 -13.69 19.26 31.57
C ILE A 28 -14.10 19.95 30.28
N VAL A 29 -14.76 21.12 30.37
CA VAL A 29 -15.13 21.92 29.19
C VAL A 29 -13.87 22.35 28.41
N LEU A 30 -12.83 22.82 29.10
CA LEU A 30 -11.59 23.23 28.47
C LEU A 30 -10.90 22.06 27.75
N ILE A 31 -10.83 20.89 28.39
CA ILE A 31 -10.28 19.68 27.79
C ILE A 31 -11.10 19.27 26.54
N GLY A 32 -12.43 19.33 26.61
CA GLY A 32 -13.31 19.04 25.48
C GLY A 32 -13.05 19.96 24.28
N VAL A 33 -12.90 21.27 24.52
CA VAL A 33 -12.59 22.26 23.48
C VAL A 33 -11.20 22.00 22.88
N MET A 34 -10.19 21.74 23.70
CA MET A 34 -8.85 21.41 23.22
C MET A 34 -8.82 20.12 22.41
N ALA A 35 -9.53 19.08 22.85
CA ALA A 35 -9.66 17.82 22.12
C ALA A 35 -10.34 18.01 20.76
N ALA A 36 -11.40 18.82 20.69
CA ALA A 36 -12.12 19.11 19.45
C ALA A 36 -11.22 19.78 18.40
N PHE A 37 -10.32 20.69 18.81
CA PHE A 37 -9.37 21.31 17.88
C PHE A 37 -8.18 20.42 17.53
N SER A 38 -7.81 19.49 18.40
CA SER A 38 -6.66 18.61 18.16
C SER A 38 -7.02 17.47 17.20
N TRP A 39 -8.27 17.01 17.21
CA TRP A 39 -8.73 15.86 16.42
C TRP A 39 -8.43 15.97 14.91
N PRO A 40 -8.75 17.06 14.19
CA PRO A 40 -8.57 17.13 12.72
C PRO A 40 -7.11 16.97 12.28
N VAL A 41 -6.16 17.46 13.07
CA VAL A 41 -4.72 17.42 12.76
C VAL A 41 -4.21 15.98 12.73
N PHE A 42 -4.73 15.11 13.59
CA PHE A 42 -4.32 13.71 13.63
C PHE A 42 -4.82 12.88 12.45
N PHE A 43 -5.96 13.24 11.83
CA PHE A 43 -6.48 12.49 10.68
C PHE A 43 -5.73 12.85 9.39
N GLY A 44 -5.41 14.13 9.18
CA GLY A 44 -4.72 14.57 7.96
C GLY A 44 -3.30 14.00 7.82
N THR A 45 -2.52 13.95 8.92
CA THR A 45 -1.16 13.39 8.89
C THR A 45 -1.16 11.89 8.68
N ALA A 46 -2.07 11.17 9.31
CA ALA A 46 -2.21 9.73 9.16
C ALA A 46 -2.65 9.29 7.76
N GLN A 47 -3.26 10.19 6.97
CA GLN A 47 -3.66 9.93 5.58
C GLN A 47 -2.49 10.11 4.61
N GLY A 48 -1.68 11.15 4.83
CA GLY A 48 -0.48 11.45 4.02
C GLY A 48 0.57 10.34 3.97
N GLU A 49 0.71 9.56 5.05
CA GLU A 49 1.72 8.49 5.12
C GLU A 49 1.26 7.17 4.46
N ARG A 50 -0.03 7.03 4.13
CA ARG A 50 -0.56 5.74 3.64
C ARG A 50 -0.06 5.38 2.26
N LEU A 51 0.03 6.36 1.36
CA LEU A 51 0.46 6.14 -0.01
C LEU A 51 1.96 5.74 -0.06
N PRO A 52 2.91 6.49 0.55
CA PRO A 52 4.31 6.07 0.62
C PRO A 52 4.51 4.72 1.31
N LEU A 53 3.78 4.45 2.40
CA LEU A 53 3.88 3.17 3.10
C LEU A 53 3.36 2.01 2.25
N SER A 54 2.29 2.22 1.46
CA SER A 54 1.77 1.23 0.51
C SER A 54 2.77 0.94 -0.61
N VAL A 55 3.42 1.97 -1.17
CA VAL A 55 4.51 1.81 -2.15
C VAL A 55 5.66 0.96 -1.58
N SER A 56 6.09 1.25 -0.34
CA SER A 56 7.13 0.49 0.34
C SER A 56 6.75 -0.98 0.55
N LYS A 57 5.48 -1.25 0.92
CA LYS A 57 4.95 -2.61 1.06
C LYS A 57 4.92 -3.35 -0.27
N VAL A 58 4.43 -2.73 -1.34
CA VAL A 58 4.40 -3.33 -2.69
C VAL A 58 5.81 -3.66 -3.17
N LYS A 59 6.77 -2.74 -2.98
CA LYS A 59 8.19 -2.96 -3.33
C LYS A 59 8.77 -4.17 -2.56
N SER A 60 8.52 -4.24 -1.26
CA SER A 60 9.00 -5.33 -0.41
C SER A 60 8.39 -6.67 -0.80
N MET A 61 7.10 -6.67 -1.15
CA MET A 61 6.39 -7.84 -1.66
C MET A 61 6.96 -8.32 -2.99
N ILE A 62 7.23 -7.44 -3.95
CA ILE A 62 7.85 -7.78 -5.24
C ILE A 62 9.22 -8.44 -5.02
N ALA A 63 10.06 -7.84 -4.16
CA ALA A 63 11.36 -8.41 -3.82
C ALA A 63 11.22 -9.81 -3.19
N MET A 64 10.24 -10.00 -2.31
CA MET A 64 9.95 -11.29 -1.67
C MET A 64 9.47 -12.33 -2.69
N LEU A 65 8.54 -11.99 -3.58
CA LEU A 65 8.01 -12.90 -4.61
C LEU A 65 9.12 -13.37 -5.55
N ARG A 66 10.01 -12.45 -5.96
CA ARG A 66 11.16 -12.79 -6.79
C ARG A 66 12.11 -13.76 -6.07
N ALA A 67 12.50 -13.42 -4.83
CA ALA A 67 13.37 -14.29 -4.04
C ALA A 67 12.76 -15.68 -3.83
N ARG A 68 11.46 -15.74 -3.50
CA ARG A 68 10.71 -16.98 -3.34
C ARG A 68 10.65 -17.81 -4.62
N SER A 69 10.43 -17.18 -5.77
CA SER A 69 10.41 -17.89 -7.05
C SER A 69 11.73 -18.61 -7.33
N MET A 70 12.84 -17.94 -7.02
CA MET A 70 14.19 -18.50 -7.18
C MET A 70 14.48 -19.62 -6.18
N THR A 71 14.08 -19.45 -4.91
CA THR A 71 14.29 -20.46 -3.86
C THR A 71 13.41 -21.69 -4.05
N ASP A 72 12.12 -21.50 -4.31
CA ASP A 72 11.15 -22.59 -4.37
C ASP A 72 11.12 -23.27 -5.74
N THR A 73 11.85 -22.75 -6.73
CA THR A 73 11.87 -23.20 -8.14
C THR A 73 10.49 -23.26 -8.77
N ARG A 74 9.62 -22.32 -8.38
CA ARG A 74 8.21 -22.23 -8.81
C ARG A 74 7.88 -20.83 -9.25
N ALA A 75 7.06 -20.70 -10.28
CA ALA A 75 6.58 -19.39 -10.69
C ALA A 75 5.66 -18.80 -9.60
N HIS A 76 5.79 -17.49 -9.36
CA HIS A 76 4.87 -16.73 -8.52
C HIS A 76 4.18 -15.66 -9.36
N ARG A 77 2.93 -15.35 -9.07
CA ARG A 77 2.14 -14.33 -9.78
C ARG A 77 1.67 -13.26 -8.81
N LEU A 78 1.83 -12.00 -9.21
CA LEU A 78 1.21 -10.83 -8.62
C LEU A 78 0.09 -10.38 -9.57
N ILE A 79 -1.14 -10.35 -9.05
CA ILE A 79 -2.35 -10.16 -9.84
C ILE A 79 -2.99 -8.84 -9.42
N PHE A 80 -3.20 -7.96 -10.40
CA PHE A 80 -3.98 -6.74 -10.23
C PHE A 80 -5.45 -7.04 -10.55
N ARG A 81 -6.33 -6.79 -9.59
CA ARG A 81 -7.78 -6.94 -9.75
C ARG A 81 -8.42 -5.60 -10.13
N ARG A 82 -9.60 -5.66 -10.74
CA ARG A 82 -10.40 -4.48 -11.10
C ARG A 82 -10.86 -3.65 -9.89
N ASP A 83 -10.90 -4.23 -8.69
CA ASP A 83 -11.16 -3.49 -7.44
C ASP A 83 -9.94 -2.69 -6.95
N GLY A 84 -8.83 -2.68 -7.70
CA GLY A 84 -7.58 -2.03 -7.35
C GLY A 84 -6.77 -2.77 -6.27
N VAL A 85 -7.18 -3.99 -5.87
CA VAL A 85 -6.46 -4.81 -4.89
C VAL A 85 -5.40 -5.68 -5.57
N ILE A 86 -4.27 -5.83 -4.89
CA ILE A 86 -3.19 -6.72 -5.32
C ILE A 86 -3.32 -8.07 -4.61
N ARG A 87 -3.25 -9.16 -5.38
CA ARG A 87 -3.22 -10.54 -4.87
C ARG A 87 -1.96 -11.25 -5.31
N VAL A 88 -1.56 -12.27 -4.56
CA VAL A 88 -0.40 -13.11 -4.89
C VAL A 88 -0.78 -14.57 -4.91
N SER A 89 -0.20 -15.31 -5.85
CA SER A 89 -0.38 -16.74 -6.00
C SER A 89 0.92 -17.43 -6.38
N VAL A 90 1.01 -18.73 -6.15
CA VAL A 90 2.17 -19.57 -6.44
C VAL A 90 1.76 -20.75 -7.30
N GLN A 91 2.62 -21.16 -8.22
CA GLN A 91 2.45 -22.35 -9.03
C GLN A 91 2.42 -23.60 -8.13
N GLN A 92 1.39 -24.42 -8.28
CA GLN A 92 1.20 -25.60 -7.42
C GLN A 92 2.23 -26.68 -7.70
N ASP A 93 2.45 -27.02 -8.97
CA ASP A 93 3.43 -28.02 -9.42
C ASP A 93 3.96 -27.63 -10.81
N PRO A 94 5.28 -27.41 -10.99
CA PRO A 94 5.84 -26.98 -12.27
C PRO A 94 5.82 -28.06 -13.37
N VAL A 95 5.68 -29.34 -13.00
CA VAL A 95 5.71 -30.48 -13.96
C VAL A 95 4.31 -30.99 -14.22
N LEU A 96 3.54 -31.27 -13.16
CA LEU A 96 2.23 -31.92 -13.29
C LEU A 96 1.08 -30.94 -13.55
N ALA A 97 1.25 -29.67 -13.15
CA ALA A 97 0.19 -28.66 -13.25
C ALA A 97 0.78 -27.27 -13.49
N PRO A 98 1.52 -27.05 -14.60
CA PRO A 98 2.27 -25.81 -14.83
C PRO A 98 1.39 -24.55 -14.84
N ASP A 99 0.13 -24.68 -15.24
CA ASP A 99 -0.81 -23.55 -15.33
C ASP A 99 -1.64 -23.37 -14.04
N ARG A 100 -1.48 -24.25 -13.06
CA ARG A 100 -2.29 -24.20 -11.83
C ARG A 100 -1.61 -23.35 -10.76
N PHE A 101 -2.22 -22.21 -10.45
CA PHE A 101 -1.78 -21.30 -9.39
C PHE A 101 -2.75 -21.33 -8.21
N VAL A 102 -2.19 -21.31 -7.00
CA VAL A 102 -2.95 -21.29 -5.74
C VAL A 102 -2.57 -20.07 -4.91
N PRO A 103 -3.51 -19.48 -4.13
CA PRO A 103 -3.20 -18.33 -3.29
C PRO A 103 -2.16 -18.69 -2.23
N ILE A 104 -1.26 -17.74 -1.94
CA ILE A 104 -0.22 -17.92 -0.92
C ILE A 104 -0.83 -17.65 0.46
N ASN A 105 -0.82 -18.65 1.35
CA ASN A 105 -1.40 -18.54 2.70
C ASN A 105 -0.37 -18.15 3.79
N THR A 106 0.55 -17.23 3.47
CA THR A 106 1.54 -16.72 4.44
C THR A 106 1.09 -15.40 5.04
N ASP A 107 1.58 -15.05 6.23
CA ASP A 107 1.15 -13.83 6.93
C ASP A 107 1.40 -12.56 6.11
N TRP A 108 2.53 -12.51 5.38
CA TRP A 108 2.87 -11.37 4.52
C TRP A 108 2.00 -11.27 3.25
N ALA A 109 1.37 -12.36 2.83
CA ALA A 109 0.51 -12.44 1.65
C ALA A 109 -0.99 -12.35 1.99
N ARG A 110 -1.38 -12.69 3.23
CA ARG A 110 -2.76 -12.65 3.72
C ARG A 110 -3.29 -11.24 3.95
N GLY A 111 -2.41 -10.30 4.31
CA GLY A 111 -2.80 -8.91 4.57
C GLY A 111 -3.07 -8.11 3.30
N SER A 112 -3.90 -7.07 3.41
CA SER A 112 -3.97 -6.06 2.36
C SER A 112 -2.60 -5.39 2.24
N VAL A 113 -1.98 -5.53 1.08
CA VAL A 113 -0.68 -4.92 0.77
C VAL A 113 -0.83 -3.41 0.73
N LEU A 114 -1.97 -2.95 0.20
CA LEU A 114 -2.36 -1.55 0.14
C LEU A 114 -3.09 -1.17 1.43
N LEU A 115 -2.78 0.02 1.96
CA LEU A 115 -3.48 0.55 3.12
C LEU A 115 -4.87 1.08 2.74
N ASP A 116 -5.72 1.27 3.75
CA ASP A 116 -7.07 1.76 3.55
C ASP A 116 -7.09 3.11 2.83
N GLY A 117 -7.81 3.16 1.72
CA GLY A 117 -7.89 4.34 0.87
C GLY A 117 -6.74 4.49 -0.12
N VAL A 118 -5.95 3.44 -0.35
CA VAL A 118 -4.97 3.36 -1.44
C VAL A 118 -5.35 2.21 -2.38
N TRP A 119 -5.32 2.44 -3.69
CA TRP A 119 -5.63 1.45 -4.71
C TRP A 119 -4.73 1.61 -5.93
N VAL A 120 -4.74 0.61 -6.81
CA VAL A 120 -4.12 0.70 -8.14
C VAL A 120 -5.13 1.35 -9.06
N ALA A 121 -4.79 2.51 -9.64
CA ALA A 121 -5.68 3.27 -10.52
C ALA A 121 -5.48 2.91 -11.99
N GLU A 122 -4.23 2.71 -12.39
CA GLU A 122 -3.84 2.52 -13.78
C GLU A 122 -2.77 1.42 -13.86
N ILE A 123 -2.75 0.67 -14.95
CA ILE A 123 -1.67 -0.27 -15.27
C ILE A 123 -1.38 -0.30 -16.77
N SER A 124 -0.11 -0.49 -17.10
CA SER A 124 0.39 -0.59 -18.46
C SER A 124 1.46 -1.71 -18.52
N PRO A 125 1.25 -2.78 -19.29
CA PRO A 125 2.33 -3.75 -19.56
C PRO A 125 3.46 -3.04 -20.29
N LEU A 126 4.69 -3.34 -19.90
CA LEU A 126 5.86 -2.89 -20.63
C LEU A 126 6.40 -4.07 -21.46
N PRO A 127 6.87 -3.84 -22.70
CA PRO A 127 7.45 -4.90 -23.50
C PRO A 127 8.67 -5.50 -22.80
N ASP A 128 8.77 -6.83 -22.83
CA ASP A 128 9.94 -7.55 -22.34
C ASP A 128 11.09 -7.41 -23.35
N GLY A 129 11.85 -6.33 -23.25
CA GLY A 129 12.99 -6.06 -24.11
C GLY A 129 13.93 -5.04 -23.47
N PRO A 130 15.20 -4.94 -23.90
CA PRO A 130 15.98 -3.76 -23.56
C PRO A 130 15.18 -2.54 -24.01
N PRO A 131 15.14 -1.44 -23.22
CA PRO A 131 14.73 -0.18 -23.80
C PRO A 131 15.55 -0.02 -25.09
N PRO A 132 14.92 0.33 -26.22
CA PRO A 132 15.65 0.48 -27.47
C PRO A 132 16.88 1.35 -27.18
N VAL A 133 18.07 0.86 -27.58
CA VAL A 133 19.31 1.59 -27.38
C VAL A 133 19.09 2.96 -28.00
N GLN A 134 19.13 4.02 -27.19
CA GLN A 134 19.11 5.38 -27.69
C GLN A 134 20.41 5.56 -28.48
N ILE A 135 20.31 5.40 -29.80
CA ILE A 135 21.38 5.78 -30.71
C ILE A 135 21.33 7.30 -30.75
N GLU A 136 22.41 7.95 -30.29
CA GLU A 136 22.54 9.40 -30.10
C GLU A 136 22.32 10.25 -31.36
N ASP A 137 22.08 9.63 -32.52
CA ASP A 137 22.10 10.32 -33.82
C ASP A 137 20.71 10.66 -34.41
N ASP A 138 19.59 10.26 -33.80
CA ASP A 138 18.26 10.79 -34.14
C ASP A 138 17.31 10.66 -32.95
N ILE A 139 17.07 11.78 -32.25
CA ILE A 139 16.10 11.85 -31.15
C ILE A 139 14.70 11.77 -31.76
N ILE A 140 14.21 10.56 -31.98
CA ILE A 140 12.77 10.34 -32.08
C ILE A 140 12.25 10.39 -30.63
N PRO A 141 11.46 11.40 -30.23
CA PRO A 141 10.86 11.41 -28.90
C PRO A 141 9.99 10.15 -28.75
N PHE A 142 10.35 9.29 -27.81
CA PHE A 142 9.68 7.99 -27.58
C PHE A 142 8.32 8.11 -26.88
N ASP A 143 7.85 9.33 -26.64
CA ASP A 143 6.55 9.59 -26.00
C ASP A 143 5.38 8.96 -26.78
N ASP A 144 5.53 8.73 -28.09
CA ASP A 144 4.46 8.17 -28.95
C ASP A 144 4.39 6.61 -28.95
N LEU A 145 5.31 5.90 -28.29
CA LEU A 145 5.36 4.43 -28.31
C LEU A 145 5.10 3.78 -26.94
N GLU A 146 4.96 4.56 -25.88
CA GLU A 146 4.55 4.01 -24.60
C GLU A 146 3.04 3.73 -24.63
N PRO A 147 2.60 2.49 -24.36
CA PRO A 147 1.17 2.18 -24.32
C PRO A 147 0.50 3.04 -23.25
N GLU A 148 -0.54 3.76 -23.66
CA GLU A 148 -1.32 4.62 -22.77
C GLU A 148 -1.77 3.82 -21.53
N PRO A 149 -1.60 4.39 -20.32
CA PRO A 149 -2.01 3.71 -19.10
C PRO A 149 -3.50 3.39 -19.17
N THR A 150 -3.84 2.11 -19.00
CA THR A 150 -5.23 1.67 -18.99
C THR A 150 -5.77 1.79 -17.56
N PRO A 151 -6.93 2.45 -17.37
CA PRO A 151 -7.64 2.44 -16.09
C PRO A 151 -7.91 1.01 -15.61
N ILE A 152 -7.80 0.77 -14.30
CA ILE A 152 -7.91 -0.57 -13.72
C ILE A 152 -9.31 -1.20 -13.89
N ASP A 153 -10.34 -0.37 -13.95
CA ASP A 153 -11.75 -0.75 -14.10
C ASP A 153 -12.08 -1.16 -15.55
N GLU A 154 -11.39 -0.56 -16.52
CA GLU A 154 -11.46 -0.91 -17.95
C GLU A 154 -10.63 -2.14 -18.33
N LEU A 155 -9.89 -2.75 -17.39
CA LEU A 155 -9.09 -3.93 -17.67
C LEU A 155 -9.96 -5.14 -18.05
N ASP A 156 -10.11 -5.39 -19.35
CA ASP A 156 -10.78 -6.58 -19.87
C ASP A 156 -10.16 -7.89 -19.36
N LEU A 157 -8.86 -7.89 -19.08
CA LEU A 157 -8.11 -9.04 -18.58
C LEU A 157 -7.39 -8.72 -17.26
N LYS A 158 -7.38 -9.68 -16.34
CA LYS A 158 -6.57 -9.62 -15.11
C LYS A 158 -5.11 -9.39 -15.52
N HIS A 159 -4.52 -8.28 -15.08
CA HIS A 159 -3.12 -8.02 -15.35
C HIS A 159 -2.25 -8.81 -14.37
N ILE A 160 -1.28 -9.57 -14.89
CA ILE A 160 -0.48 -10.50 -14.11
C ILE A 160 0.99 -10.17 -14.30
N ILE A 161 1.70 -9.95 -13.20
CA ILE A 161 3.16 -9.97 -13.17
C ILE A 161 3.59 -11.36 -12.71
N GLN A 162 4.29 -12.11 -13.56
CA GLN A 162 4.76 -13.46 -13.28
C GLN A 162 6.28 -13.47 -13.04
N PHE A 163 6.68 -13.84 -11.83
CA PHE A 163 8.07 -14.09 -11.45
C PHE A 163 8.44 -15.54 -11.75
N GLN A 164 9.51 -15.71 -12.50
CA GLN A 164 10.03 -17.00 -12.93
C GLN A 164 11.09 -17.53 -11.97
N PRO A 165 11.36 -18.85 -11.94
CA PRO A 165 12.41 -19.44 -11.12
C PRO A 165 13.83 -18.92 -11.38
N ASP A 166 14.09 -18.37 -12.56
CA ASP A 166 15.37 -17.74 -12.90
C ASP A 166 15.50 -16.29 -12.42
N GLY A 167 14.47 -15.77 -11.74
CA GLY A 167 14.43 -14.42 -11.20
C GLY A 167 14.03 -13.34 -12.22
N ARG A 168 13.65 -13.71 -13.44
CA ARG A 168 13.00 -12.81 -14.40
C ARG A 168 11.51 -12.66 -14.10
N SER A 169 10.92 -11.59 -14.60
CA SER A 169 9.49 -11.35 -14.64
C SER A 169 9.14 -10.55 -15.89
N ASN A 170 7.85 -10.45 -16.20
CA ASN A 170 7.40 -9.45 -17.18
C ASN A 170 7.46 -8.05 -16.57
N SER A 171 7.73 -7.07 -17.44
CA SER A 171 7.81 -5.66 -17.05
C SER A 171 6.42 -5.02 -17.03
N ALA A 172 6.19 -4.11 -16.09
CA ALA A 172 4.92 -3.42 -15.98
C ALA A 172 5.10 -2.08 -15.27
N ARG A 173 4.19 -1.16 -15.57
CA ARG A 173 4.05 0.13 -14.90
C ARG A 173 2.63 0.25 -14.36
N TRP A 174 2.47 0.74 -13.14
CA TRP A 174 1.15 1.00 -12.56
C TRP A 174 1.18 2.23 -11.68
N VAL A 175 0.01 2.83 -11.43
CA VAL A 175 -0.12 4.00 -10.56
C VAL A 175 -0.91 3.61 -9.32
N LEU A 176 -0.32 3.83 -8.15
CA LEU A 176 -1.05 3.79 -6.88
C LEU A 176 -1.62 5.17 -6.60
N ARG A 177 -2.91 5.26 -6.30
CA ARG A 177 -3.57 6.51 -5.90
C ARG A 177 -4.21 6.39 -4.52
N ASP A 178 -4.32 7.53 -3.86
CA ASP A 178 -5.08 7.66 -2.61
C ASP A 178 -6.37 8.49 -2.77
N GLN A 179 -7.14 8.57 -1.69
CA GLN A 179 -8.40 9.33 -1.63
C GLN A 179 -8.27 10.83 -1.88
N GLU A 180 -7.06 11.39 -1.80
CA GLU A 180 -6.79 12.81 -2.05
C GLU A 180 -6.33 13.07 -3.49
N GLY A 181 -6.27 12.03 -4.33
CA GLY A 181 -5.84 12.09 -5.73
C GLY A 181 -4.33 12.12 -5.93
N ARG A 182 -3.56 11.96 -4.85
CA ARG A 182 -2.10 11.82 -4.96
C ARG A 182 -1.79 10.48 -5.61
N GLY A 183 -0.92 10.49 -6.61
CA GLY A 183 -0.50 9.29 -7.31
C GLY A 183 1.01 9.06 -7.19
N ILE A 184 1.42 7.80 -7.05
CA ILE A 184 2.81 7.37 -7.23
C ILE A 184 2.83 6.32 -8.33
N ARG A 185 3.55 6.61 -9.41
CA ARG A 185 3.83 5.69 -10.50
C ARG A 185 4.94 4.74 -10.08
N MET A 186 4.71 3.45 -10.22
CA MET A 186 5.68 2.38 -9.98
C MET A 186 6.02 1.70 -11.30
N THR A 187 7.30 1.46 -11.55
CA THR A 187 7.78 0.74 -12.74
C THR A 187 8.62 -0.45 -12.30
N LEU A 188 8.26 -1.64 -12.75
CA LEU A 188 9.04 -2.87 -12.59
C LEU A 188 9.76 -3.20 -13.90
N ASP A 189 11.09 -3.17 -13.87
CA ASP A 189 11.93 -3.80 -14.88
C ASP A 189 11.97 -5.30 -14.58
N GLY A 190 11.27 -6.09 -15.39
CA GLY A 190 11.11 -7.51 -15.20
C GLY A 190 12.40 -8.31 -15.39
N ARG A 191 13.36 -7.80 -16.16
CA ARG A 191 14.66 -8.43 -16.41
C ARG A 191 15.60 -8.27 -15.22
N LEU A 192 15.68 -7.06 -14.67
CA LEU A 192 16.55 -6.76 -13.54
C LEU A 192 15.86 -6.99 -12.19
N GLY A 193 14.53 -7.12 -12.18
CA GLY A 193 13.70 -7.10 -10.99
C GLY A 193 13.83 -5.80 -10.20
N ARG A 194 14.14 -4.69 -10.88
CA ARG A 194 14.31 -3.36 -10.28
C ARG A 194 12.97 -2.66 -10.26
N VAL A 195 12.60 -2.09 -9.12
CA VAL A 195 11.41 -1.25 -8.97
C VAL A 195 11.84 0.20 -8.80
N THR A 196 11.38 1.08 -9.68
CA THR A 196 11.50 2.54 -9.56
C THR A 196 10.15 3.16 -9.26
N PHE A 197 10.17 4.38 -8.72
CA PHE A 197 8.97 5.13 -8.37
C PHE A 197 9.15 6.58 -8.74
N GLU A 198 8.07 7.19 -9.22
CA GLU A 198 7.99 8.58 -9.66
C GLU A 198 6.65 9.13 -9.17
N ASP A 199 6.60 10.43 -8.84
CA ASP A 199 5.33 11.08 -8.55
C ASP A 199 4.48 11.08 -9.83
N ALA A 200 3.23 10.68 -9.71
CA ALA A 200 2.27 10.78 -10.81
C ALA A 200 1.49 12.10 -10.70
N ASP A 201 0.92 12.53 -11.81
CA ASP A 201 0.10 13.74 -11.84
C ASP A 201 -1.03 13.63 -10.84
N LYS A 202 -1.20 14.69 -10.04
CA LYS A 202 -2.29 14.79 -9.09
C LYS A 202 -3.58 14.98 -9.86
N LEU A 203 -4.56 14.12 -9.61
CA LEU A 203 -5.89 14.27 -10.15
C LEU A 203 -6.80 14.97 -9.14
N ASP A 204 -7.81 15.68 -9.62
CA ASP A 204 -8.86 16.22 -8.76
C ASP A 204 -9.66 15.05 -8.17
N PRO A 205 -9.96 15.01 -6.85
CA PRO A 205 -10.81 13.99 -6.23
C PRO A 205 -12.11 13.67 -6.98
N ASP A 206 -12.67 14.63 -7.71
CA ASP A 206 -13.90 14.46 -8.48
C ASP A 206 -13.67 13.89 -9.89
N GLU A 207 -12.43 13.83 -10.37
CA GLU A 207 -12.04 13.36 -11.71
C GLU A 207 -11.67 11.88 -11.76
N PHE A 208 -11.56 11.19 -10.62
CA PHE A 208 -11.25 9.77 -10.59
C PHE A 208 -12.18 9.02 -9.65
N ASP A 209 -12.83 7.98 -10.17
CA ASP A 209 -13.63 7.09 -9.35
C ASP A 209 -12.76 6.00 -8.75
N ARG A 210 -12.92 5.79 -7.44
CA ARG A 210 -12.36 4.60 -6.81
C ARG A 210 -13.01 3.38 -7.47
N PRO A 211 -12.23 2.38 -7.89
CA PRO A 211 -12.81 1.17 -8.46
C PRO A 211 -13.77 0.54 -7.47
N SER A 212 -14.97 0.19 -7.95
CA SER A 212 -15.98 -0.42 -7.11
C SER A 212 -15.44 -1.75 -6.56
N PRO A 213 -15.62 -2.03 -5.25
CA PRO A 213 -15.29 -3.34 -4.71
C PRO A 213 -16.01 -4.42 -5.51
N LEU A 214 -15.28 -5.43 -5.98
CA LEU A 214 -15.88 -6.58 -6.63
C LEU A 214 -16.66 -7.38 -5.59
N ASP A 215 -17.96 -7.59 -5.79
CA ASP A 215 -18.87 -8.40 -4.95
C ASP A 215 -18.53 -9.90 -4.91
N VAL A 216 -17.31 -10.28 -5.26
CA VAL A 216 -16.90 -11.68 -5.41
C VAL A 216 -16.60 -12.26 -4.04
N GLU A 217 -17.31 -13.34 -3.70
CA GLU A 217 -17.05 -14.08 -2.47
C GLU A 217 -15.57 -14.49 -2.38
N PRO A 218 -14.93 -14.37 -1.20
CA PRO A 218 -13.49 -14.62 -1.02
C PRO A 218 -12.97 -16.00 -1.47
N ASN A 219 -13.87 -16.96 -1.74
CA ASN A 219 -13.55 -18.35 -2.02
C ASN A 219 -13.78 -18.80 -3.47
N GLU A 220 -14.36 -17.97 -4.33
CA GLU A 220 -14.34 -18.28 -5.77
C GLU A 220 -12.98 -17.88 -6.35
N VAL A 221 -11.97 -18.69 -6.02
CA VAL A 221 -10.82 -18.86 -6.91
C VAL A 221 -11.35 -19.57 -8.14
N GLU A 222 -12.00 -18.81 -9.02
CA GLU A 222 -12.33 -19.27 -10.36
C GLU A 222 -11.02 -19.80 -10.96
N PRO A 223 -10.91 -21.11 -11.27
CA PRO A 223 -9.68 -21.67 -11.80
C PRO A 223 -9.35 -20.91 -13.08
N LEU A 224 -8.26 -20.16 -13.05
CA LEU A 224 -7.95 -19.11 -14.03
C LEU A 224 -7.66 -19.64 -15.45
N ASP A 225 -7.79 -20.94 -15.67
CA ASP A 225 -7.42 -21.64 -16.89
C ASP A 225 -8.42 -22.79 -17.15
N ALA A 226 -9.64 -22.45 -17.57
CA ALA A 226 -10.33 -23.31 -18.52
C ALA A 226 -9.84 -22.89 -19.91
N PRO A 227 -9.13 -23.77 -20.66
CA PRO A 227 -8.69 -23.42 -22.01
C PRO A 227 -9.91 -23.06 -22.85
N ARG A 228 -10.00 -21.80 -23.29
CA ARG A 228 -10.95 -21.41 -24.35
C ARG A 228 -10.48 -22.13 -25.62
N ARG A 229 -11.19 -23.21 -25.97
CA ARG A 229 -11.03 -23.93 -27.24
C ARG A 229 -11.41 -23.04 -28.42
#